data_AF-A0A1G0LI96-F1
#
_entry.id   AF-A0A1G0LI96-F1
#
_cell.length_a   1.000
_cell.length_b   1.000
_cell.length_c   1.000
_cell.angle_alpha   90.00
_cell.angle_beta   90.00
_cell.angle_gamma   90.00
#
_symmetry.space_group_name_H-M   'P 1'
#
loop_
_entity.id
_entity.type
_entity.pdbx_description
1 polymer ?
#
loop_
_entity_poly.entity_id
_entity_poly.type
_entity_poly.pdbx_seq_one_letter_code
_entity_poly.pdbx_strand_id
1 'polypeptide(L)'
;MLLLTDGQPHDVDVHDSRYLPADLQHAVQEARRGGIAVSCLNVLGNDKASLDEHRAMQRALGVHACRAVRALGDLPHQLLACLAR
;
A
#
# COMPACT_ATOMS: atom_id res chain seq x y z
N MET A 1 4.46 6.17 -9.85
CA MET A 1 3.04 5.84 -9.60
C MET A 1 2.75 5.95 -8.11
N LEU A 2 1.62 6.56 -7.75
CA LEU A 2 1.15 6.64 -6.36
C LEU A 2 -0.14 5.84 -6.22
N LEU A 3 -0.15 4.86 -5.32
CA LEU A 3 -1.34 4.10 -4.94
C LEU A 3 -1.99 4.76 -3.73
N LEU A 4 -3.27 5.12 -3.84
CA LEU A 4 -4.12 5.52 -2.70
C LEU A 4 -5.13 4.40 -2.44
N THR A 5 -5.19 3.92 -1.22
CA THR A 5 -5.96 2.73 -0.85
C THR A 5 -6.33 2.76 0.63
N ASP A 6 -7.37 2.04 1.02
CA ASP A 6 -7.72 1.70 2.41
C ASP A 6 -6.93 0.48 2.93
N GLY A 7 -6.14 -0.16 2.06
CA GLY A 7 -5.32 -1.31 2.41
C GLY A 7 -6.07 -2.64 2.40
N GLN A 8 -7.34 -2.67 2.02
CA GLN A 8 -8.14 -3.89 1.96
C GLN A 8 -8.03 -4.54 0.57
N PRO A 9 -7.22 -5.60 0.40
CA PRO A 9 -7.20 -6.33 -0.84
C PRO A 9 -8.46 -7.19 -0.89
N HIS A 10 -9.43 -6.79 -1.72
CA HIS A 10 -10.64 -7.57 -1.98
C HIS A 10 -10.55 -8.20 -3.37
N ASP A 11 -10.74 -9.51 -3.42
CA ASP A 11 -11.03 -10.24 -4.65
C ASP A 11 -12.36 -10.96 -4.45
N VAL A 12 -13.20 -10.90 -5.47
CA VAL A 12 -14.56 -11.46 -5.43
C VAL A 12 -14.51 -12.98 -5.57
N ASP A 13 -13.51 -13.50 -6.28
CA ASP A 13 -13.45 -14.91 -6.68
C ASP A 13 -12.39 -15.73 -5.93
N VAL A 14 -11.47 -15.08 -5.21
CA VAL A 14 -10.37 -15.74 -4.49
C VAL A 14 -10.36 -15.36 -3.01
N HIS A 15 -10.60 -16.35 -2.14
CA HIS A 15 -10.63 -16.17 -0.68
C HIS A 15 -9.31 -16.54 0.05
N ASP A 16 -8.17 -16.64 -0.66
CA ASP A 16 -6.85 -16.80 0.00
C ASP A 16 -6.27 -15.43 0.36
N SER A 17 -6.16 -15.17 1.66
CA SER A 17 -5.64 -13.91 2.22
C SER A 17 -4.19 -13.58 1.82
N ARG A 18 -3.45 -14.54 1.26
CA ARG A 18 -2.07 -14.37 0.78
C ARG A 18 -1.99 -14.06 -0.71
N TYR A 19 -3.04 -14.34 -1.47
CA TYR A 19 -3.02 -14.22 -2.93
C TYR A 19 -2.76 -12.79 -3.38
N LEU A 20 -3.59 -11.85 -2.93
CA LEU A 20 -3.51 -10.46 -3.36
C LEU A 20 -2.23 -9.72 -2.88
N PRO A 21 -1.73 -9.93 -1.65
CA PRO A 21 -0.40 -9.41 -1.29
C PRO A 21 0.72 -9.92 -2.19
N ALA A 22 0.68 -11.19 -2.61
CA ALA A 22 1.68 -11.77 -3.51
C ALA A 22 1.54 -11.22 -4.94
N ASP A 23 0.31 -11.08 -5.44
CA ASP A 23 0.03 -10.49 -6.74
C ASP A 23 0.50 -9.03 -6.81
N LEU A 24 0.17 -8.23 -5.79
CA LEU A 24 0.66 -6.86 -5.65
C LEU A 24 2.19 -6.81 -5.62
N GLN A 25 2.84 -7.74 -4.93
CA GLN A 25 4.30 -7.83 -4.90
C GLN A 25 4.88 -8.09 -6.30
N HIS A 26 4.27 -8.98 -7.08
CA HIS A 26 4.67 -9.22 -8.47
C HIS A 26 4.47 -7.98 -9.34
N ALA A 27 3.31 -7.34 -9.29
CA ALA A 27 3.01 -6.13 -10.06
C ALA A 27 4.01 -4.98 -9.75
N VAL A 28 4.37 -4.80 -8.48
CA VAL A 28 5.37 -3.79 -8.07
C VAL A 28 6.76 -4.13 -8.63
N GLN A 29 7.14 -5.41 -8.65
CA GLN A 29 8.42 -5.82 -9.23
C GLN A 29 8.46 -5.59 -10.74
N GLU A 30 7.37 -5.89 -11.45
CA GLU A 30 7.26 -5.62 -12.89
C GLU A 30 7.33 -4.13 -13.20
N ALA A 31 6.59 -3.30 -12.46
CA ALA A 31 6.66 -1.84 -12.58
C ALA A 31 8.10 -1.33 -12.38
N ARG A 32 8.80 -1.84 -11.36
CA ARG A 32 10.21 -1.48 -11.10
C ARG A 32 11.14 -1.90 -12.24
N ARG A 33 10.95 -3.09 -12.81
CA ARG A 33 11.72 -3.54 -13.99
C ARG A 33 11.49 -2.62 -15.20
N GLY A 34 10.31 -2.04 -15.32
CA GLY A 34 9.97 -1.01 -16.31
C GLY A 34 10.44 0.41 -15.96
N GLY A 35 11.18 0.62 -14.86
CA GLY A 35 11.64 1.94 -14.43
C GLY A 35 10.59 2.80 -13.73
N ILE A 36 9.45 2.23 -13.35
CA ILE A 36 8.37 2.94 -12.67
C ILE A 36 8.52 2.77 -11.15
N ALA A 37 8.83 3.88 -10.46
CA ALA A 37 8.78 3.92 -9.01
C ALA A 37 7.33 3.82 -8.50
N VAL A 38 7.09 3.01 -7.48
CA VAL A 38 5.78 2.83 -6.86
C VAL A 38 5.84 3.27 -5.39
N SER A 39 4.97 4.20 -5.02
CA SER A 39 4.71 4.64 -3.65
C SER A 39 3.25 4.37 -3.30
N CYS A 40 2.94 4.19 -2.02
CA CYS A 40 1.60 3.91 -1.50
C CYS A 40 1.28 4.82 -0.31
N LEU A 41 0.09 5.41 -0.34
CA LEU A 41 -0.60 6.03 0.78
C LEU A 41 -1.78 5.13 1.16
N ASN A 42 -1.69 4.55 2.35
CA ASN A 42 -2.75 3.73 2.91
C ASN A 42 -3.53 4.55 3.97
N VAL A 43 -4.84 4.68 3.79
CA VAL A 43 -5.74 5.37 4.70
C VAL A 43 -6.26 4.37 5.72
N LEU A 44 -5.77 4.46 6.96
CA LEU A 44 -6.06 3.49 8.01
C LEU A 44 -7.34 3.85 8.77
N GLY A 45 -8.11 2.82 9.10
CA GLY A 45 -9.13 2.87 10.14
C GLY A 45 -8.53 2.88 11.56
N ASN A 46 -9.42 2.87 12.56
CA ASN A 46 -9.07 2.86 13.98
C ASN A 46 -9.05 1.46 14.61
N ASP A 47 -9.05 0.40 13.79
CA ASP A 47 -9.12 -0.98 14.24
C ASP A 47 -7.81 -1.73 14.05
N LYS A 48 -7.76 -2.97 14.55
CA LYS A 48 -6.60 -3.85 14.37
C LYS A 48 -6.47 -4.33 12.92
N ALA A 49 -7.58 -4.53 12.22
CA ALA A 49 -7.60 -5.05 10.86
C ALA A 49 -6.83 -4.14 9.89
N SER A 50 -7.08 -2.84 9.94
CA SER A 50 -6.36 -1.84 9.12
C SER A 50 -4.85 -1.78 9.40
N LEU A 51 -4.42 -2.10 10.62
CA LEU A 51 -2.99 -2.23 10.94
C LEU A 51 -2.36 -3.46 10.31
N ASP A 52 -3.07 -4.59 10.34
CA ASP A 52 -2.60 -5.86 9.77
C ASP A 52 -2.56 -5.78 8.24
N GLU A 53 -3.54 -5.13 7.63
CA GLU A 53 -3.61 -4.76 6.21
C GLU A 53 -2.44 -3.85 5.81
N HIS A 54 -2.17 -2.78 6.58
CA HIS A 54 -1.02 -1.92 6.34
C HIS A 54 0.31 -2.68 6.36
N ARG A 55 0.48 -3.63 7.30
CA ARG A 55 1.67 -4.50 7.34
C ARG A 55 1.75 -5.41 6.11
N ALA A 56 0.63 -5.91 5.61
CA ALA A 56 0.61 -6.68 4.36
C ALA A 56 1.07 -5.83 3.17
N MET A 57 0.57 -4.60 3.06
CA MET A 57 1.00 -3.64 2.03
C MET A 57 2.50 -3.32 2.13
N GLN A 58 3.02 -3.11 3.35
CA GLN A 58 4.46 -2.90 3.55
C GLN A 58 5.31 -4.11 3.14
N ARG A 59 4.81 -5.34 3.30
CA ARG A 59 5.51 -6.54 2.82
C ARG A 59 5.54 -6.61 1.29
N ALA A 60 4.45 -6.25 0.63
CA ALA A 60 4.35 -6.30 -0.83
C ALA A 60 5.15 -5.17 -1.53
N LEU A 61 5.01 -3.92 -1.04
CA LEU A 61 5.65 -2.75 -1.66
C LEU A 61 7.04 -2.43 -1.08
N GLY A 62 7.29 -2.80 0.18
CA GLY A 62 8.42 -2.35 0.98
C GLY A 62 8.03 -1.28 2.00
N VAL A 63 8.56 -1.39 3.23
CA VAL A 63 8.23 -0.55 4.40
C VAL A 63 8.30 0.95 4.09
N HIS A 64 9.29 1.34 3.29
CA HIS A 64 9.56 2.72 2.96
C HIS A 64 8.68 3.27 1.83
N ALA A 65 8.17 2.39 0.97
CA ALA A 65 7.31 2.76 -0.15
C ALA A 65 5.84 2.90 0.26
N CYS A 66 5.44 2.38 1.42
CA CYS A 66 4.06 2.45 1.91
C CYS A 66 3.96 3.25 3.20
N ARG A 67 3.20 4.34 3.17
CA ARG A 67 2.96 5.24 4.31
C ARG A 67 1.50 5.18 4.74
N ALA A 68 1.26 5.40 6.03
CA ALA A 68 -0.07 5.41 6.62
C ALA A 68 -0.58 6.85 6.80
N VAL A 69 -1.85 7.06 6.52
CA VAL A 69 -2.62 8.26 6.85
C VAL A 69 -3.70 7.84 7.83
N ARG A 70 -3.70 8.38 9.06
CA ARG A 70 -4.67 8.05 10.11
C ARG A 70 -5.71 9.14 10.31
N ALA A 71 -5.35 10.38 10.01
CA ALA A 71 -6.25 11.51 9.97
C ALA A 71 -6.08 12.30 8.67
N LEU A 72 -7.15 12.95 8.21
CA LEU A 72 -7.12 13.79 7.01
C LEU A 72 -6.05 14.90 7.09
N GLY A 73 -5.79 15.41 8.30
CA GLY A 73 -4.74 16.42 8.54
C GLY A 73 -3.31 15.94 8.24
N ASP A 74 -3.07 14.62 8.29
CA ASP A 74 -1.75 14.04 8.01
C ASP A 74 -1.48 13.90 6.51
N LEU A 75 -2.54 13.91 5.69
CA LEU A 75 -2.47 13.59 4.26
C LEU A 75 -1.46 14.44 3.49
N PRO A 76 -1.42 15.79 3.63
CA PRO A 76 -0.45 16.61 2.89
C PRO A 76 1.01 16.23 3.19
N HIS A 77 1.32 16.00 4.47
CA HIS A 77 2.67 15.64 4.91
C HIS A 77 3.08 14.26 4.39
N GLN A 78 2.18 13.27 4.47
CA GLN A 78 2.46 11.92 3.99
C GLN A 78 2.57 11.86 2.47
N LEU A 79 1.75 12.63 1.75
CA LEU A 79 1.80 12.74 0.29
C LEU A 79 3.12 13.33 -0.18
N LEU A 80 3.54 14.45 0.40
CA LEU A 80 4.85 15.05 0.11
C LEU A 80 5.98 14.04 0.33
N ALA A 81 5.94 13.30 1.45
CA ALA A 81 6.93 12.29 1.78
C ALA A 81 6.91 11.04 0.85
N CYS A 82 5.87 10.85 0.04
CA CYS A 82 5.81 9.83 -1.02
C CYS A 82 6.34 10.33 -2.36
N LEU A 83 6.17 11.63 -2.65
CA LEU A 83 6.58 12.26 -3.91
C LEU A 83 8.05 12.70 -3.91
N ALA A 84 8.63 13.00 -2.74
CA ALA A 84 10.03 13.38 -2.61
C ALA A 84 11.03 12.20 -2.74
N ARG A 85 10.64 11.12 -3.43
CA ARG A 85 11.42 9.88 -3.61
C ARG A 85 11.98 9.76 -5.02
#